data_AF-A0A961Q869-F1
#
_entry.id   AF-A0A961Q869-F1
#
_cell.length_a   1.000
_cell.length_b   1.000
_cell.length_c   1.000
_cell.angle_alpha   90.00
_cell.angle_beta   90.00
_cell.angle_gamma   90.00
#
_symmetry.space_group_name_H-M   'P 1'
#
loop_
_entity.id
_entity.type
_entity.pdbx_description
1 polymer ?
#
loop_
_entity_poly.entity_id
_entity_poly.type
_entity_poly.pdbx_seq_one_letter_code
_entity_poly.pdbx_strand_id
1 'polypeptide(L)'
;MASRTAADRTRDEFYTAFVKSLFENASTLLMGVLSQASIIALVYGRTGHPVYGVLLTALIGIGLIRFTVIRYYANHSATLTVELARKRELIYVISGALHGACLGAFTLISIYLVQDEFAEIASISVALATAISIPGRNYGSAWSVMVLLASVVLPISVGLILRGDIFHFVLGVFTLPIFLATRVFAMSVRGVLLKALTEQRKSTSLALRFDKALNTMTHGLVMIDANERVVVINQQALGLFSARSVDQMIGRSFSALLGRGVAAGLLDRRDARFISQQLSRAIREGRNRKVLIKLNDDRYFELSAREGDDELSVITFEDVSARIASQEKIRYMARFDSLTGLANRGHFQELVNEALANNNPERNCAVLVLDLDDFKSVNDTLGHP
;
A
#
# COMPACT_ATOMS: atom_id res chain seq x y z
N MET A 1 -7.47 -24.10 -13.37
CA MET A 1 -7.78 -22.71 -12.99
C MET A 1 -6.46 -22.00 -12.69
N ALA A 2 -5.96 -21.19 -13.62
CA ALA A 2 -4.68 -20.50 -13.44
C ALA A 2 -4.79 -19.46 -12.31
N SER A 3 -3.81 -19.47 -11.40
CA SER A 3 -3.65 -18.50 -10.33
C SER A 3 -3.52 -17.09 -10.91
N ARG A 4 -4.56 -16.25 -10.77
CA ARG A 4 -4.52 -14.83 -11.18
C ARG A 4 -3.40 -14.08 -10.46
N THR A 5 -2.64 -13.29 -11.21
CA THR A 5 -1.49 -12.53 -10.68
C THR A 5 -1.96 -11.41 -9.73
N ALA A 6 -1.07 -10.92 -8.86
CA ALA A 6 -1.37 -9.78 -7.97
C ALA A 6 -1.72 -8.49 -8.74
N ALA A 7 -1.15 -8.34 -9.95
CA ALA A 7 -1.46 -7.25 -10.86
C ALA A 7 -2.91 -7.32 -11.36
N ASP A 8 -3.39 -8.52 -11.72
CA ASP A 8 -4.78 -8.72 -12.15
C ASP A 8 -5.78 -8.40 -11.04
N ARG A 9 -5.51 -8.83 -9.80
CA ARG A 9 -6.38 -8.51 -8.65
C ARG A 9 -6.47 -7.01 -8.39
N THR A 10 -5.34 -6.32 -8.49
CA THR A 10 -5.29 -4.86 -8.30
C THR A 10 -6.09 -4.13 -9.39
N ARG A 11 -5.98 -4.58 -10.64
CA ARG A 11 -6.77 -4.04 -11.76
C ARG A 11 -8.27 -4.27 -11.57
N ASP A 12 -8.64 -5.46 -11.12
CA ASP A 12 -10.03 -5.85 -10.84
C ASP A 12 -10.64 -5.01 -9.69
N GLU A 13 -9.88 -4.74 -8.63
CA GLU A 13 -10.28 -3.87 -7.52
C GLU A 13 -10.51 -2.43 -7.98
N PHE A 14 -9.59 -1.87 -8.77
CA PHE A 14 -9.78 -0.53 -9.32
C PHE A 14 -11.01 -0.48 -10.22
N TYR A 15 -11.17 -1.45 -11.11
CA TYR A 15 -12.34 -1.52 -12.00
C TYR A 15 -13.66 -1.56 -11.21
N THR A 16 -13.76 -2.41 -10.19
CA THR A 16 -14.99 -2.50 -9.37
C THR A 16 -15.26 -1.23 -8.57
N ALA A 17 -14.22 -0.56 -8.05
CA ALA A 17 -14.34 0.74 -7.39
C ALA A 17 -14.83 1.83 -8.35
N PHE A 18 -14.30 1.88 -9.57
CA PHE A 18 -14.76 2.84 -10.58
C PHE A 18 -16.21 2.59 -11.01
N VAL A 19 -16.62 1.34 -11.20
CA VAL A 19 -18.02 1.03 -11.51
C VAL A 19 -18.93 1.44 -10.35
N LYS A 20 -18.51 1.26 -9.10
CA LYS A 20 -19.26 1.71 -7.92
C LYS A 20 -19.47 3.24 -7.93
N SER A 21 -18.42 4.01 -8.28
CA SER A 21 -18.50 5.49 -8.33
C SER A 21 -19.57 6.03 -9.29
N LEU A 22 -19.95 5.28 -10.33
CA LEU A 22 -21.03 5.67 -11.26
C LEU A 22 -22.39 5.82 -10.56
N PHE A 23 -22.56 5.19 -9.40
CA PHE A 23 -23.84 5.13 -8.70
C PHE A 23 -23.94 6.06 -7.48
N GLU A 24 -22.88 6.80 -7.12
CA GLU A 24 -22.84 7.54 -5.84
C GLU A 24 -23.71 8.81 -5.82
N ASN A 25 -23.90 9.47 -6.97
CA ASN A 25 -24.49 10.83 -7.01
C ASN A 25 -25.81 10.90 -7.79
N ALA A 26 -26.87 10.25 -7.27
CA ALA A 26 -28.20 10.25 -7.88
C ALA A 26 -28.86 11.65 -7.96
N SER A 27 -28.60 12.53 -7.00
CA SER A 27 -29.18 13.88 -6.91
C SER A 27 -28.83 14.76 -8.12
N THR A 28 -27.58 14.67 -8.58
CA THR A 28 -27.11 15.39 -9.78
C THR A 28 -27.82 14.91 -11.05
N LEU A 29 -28.31 13.67 -11.10
CA LEU A 29 -29.11 13.18 -12.22
C LEU A 29 -30.47 13.86 -12.22
N LEU A 30 -31.12 13.90 -11.06
CA LEU A 30 -32.46 14.45 -10.92
C LEU A 30 -32.49 15.93 -11.30
N MET A 31 -31.50 16.72 -10.83
CA MET A 31 -31.37 18.13 -11.23
C MET A 31 -31.19 18.28 -12.75
N GLY A 32 -30.39 17.42 -13.38
CA GLY A 32 -30.22 17.41 -14.83
C GLY A 32 -31.51 17.06 -15.59
N VAL A 33 -32.24 16.03 -15.14
CA VAL A 33 -33.54 15.62 -15.72
C VAL A 33 -34.55 16.76 -15.61
N LEU A 34 -34.66 17.40 -14.45
CA LEU A 34 -35.59 18.50 -14.21
C LEU A 34 -35.28 19.71 -15.11
N SER A 35 -34.00 20.08 -15.24
CA SER A 35 -33.58 21.16 -16.14
C SER A 35 -33.90 20.85 -17.60
N GLN A 36 -33.59 19.63 -18.07
CA GLN A 36 -33.88 19.19 -19.43
C GLN A 36 -35.39 19.14 -19.70
N ALA A 37 -36.17 18.58 -18.78
CA ALA A 37 -37.62 18.51 -18.88
C ALA A 37 -38.25 19.91 -18.93
N SER A 38 -37.75 20.85 -18.14
CA SER A 38 -38.21 22.25 -18.15
C SER A 38 -37.98 22.91 -19.51
N ILE A 39 -36.83 22.67 -20.14
CA ILE A 39 -36.52 23.18 -21.49
C ILE A 39 -37.43 22.55 -22.54
N ILE A 40 -37.62 21.22 -22.52
CA ILE A 40 -38.53 20.56 -23.48
C ILE A 40 -39.97 21.05 -23.29
N ALA A 41 -40.42 21.24 -22.05
CA ALA A 41 -41.76 21.78 -21.76
C ALA A 41 -41.94 23.21 -22.28
N LEU A 42 -40.89 24.06 -22.14
CA LEU A 42 -40.90 25.42 -22.66
C LEU A 42 -40.97 25.43 -24.20
N VAL A 43 -40.20 24.57 -24.86
CA VAL A 43 -40.25 24.40 -26.32
C VAL A 43 -41.61 23.86 -26.77
N TYR A 44 -42.20 22.93 -26.03
CA TYR A 44 -43.54 22.42 -26.31
C TYR A 44 -44.60 23.53 -26.21
N GLY A 45 -44.56 24.34 -25.15
CA GLY A 45 -45.46 25.48 -24.98
C GLY A 45 -45.30 26.56 -26.05
N ARG A 46 -44.07 26.75 -26.56
CA ARG A 46 -43.78 27.73 -27.64
C ARG A 46 -44.25 27.25 -29.01
N THR A 47 -44.01 25.99 -29.34
CA THR A 47 -44.21 25.44 -30.69
C THR A 47 -45.57 24.77 -30.88
N GLY A 48 -46.18 24.26 -29.80
CA GLY A 48 -47.40 23.45 -29.85
C GLY A 48 -47.23 22.07 -30.49
N HIS A 49 -46.02 21.68 -30.89
CA HIS A 49 -45.80 20.47 -31.67
C HIS A 49 -45.85 19.21 -30.77
N PRO A 50 -46.73 18.22 -31.04
CA PRO A 50 -47.04 17.12 -30.11
C PRO A 50 -45.84 16.21 -29.82
N VAL A 51 -44.86 16.13 -30.73
CA VAL A 51 -43.65 15.33 -30.54
C VAL A 51 -42.86 15.75 -29.29
N TYR A 52 -42.86 17.03 -28.92
CA TYR A 52 -42.20 17.47 -27.70
C TYR A 52 -42.89 16.99 -26.43
N GLY A 53 -44.21 16.81 -26.44
CA GLY A 53 -44.94 16.16 -25.33
C GLY A 53 -44.56 14.68 -25.17
N VAL A 54 -44.38 13.96 -26.27
CA VAL A 54 -43.90 12.57 -26.26
C VAL A 54 -42.46 12.50 -25.75
N LEU A 55 -41.58 13.40 -26.20
CA LEU A 55 -40.19 13.46 -25.72
C LEU A 55 -40.10 13.84 -24.24
N LEU A 56 -40.92 14.78 -23.77
CA LEU A 56 -40.98 15.18 -22.37
C LEU A 56 -41.38 14.01 -21.47
N THR A 57 -42.47 13.30 -21.82
CA THR A 57 -42.95 12.14 -21.06
C THR A 57 -41.93 11.01 -21.07
N ALA A 58 -41.31 10.73 -22.23
CA ALA A 58 -40.23 9.76 -22.34
C ALA A 58 -39.02 10.12 -21.48
N LEU A 59 -38.54 11.38 -21.54
CA LEU A 59 -37.39 11.84 -20.78
C LEU A 59 -37.62 11.71 -19.26
N ILE A 60 -38.79 12.11 -18.77
CA ILE A 60 -39.15 11.99 -17.35
C ILE A 60 -39.20 10.51 -16.93
N GLY A 61 -39.83 9.65 -17.74
CA GLY A 61 -39.92 8.21 -17.47
C GLY A 61 -38.53 7.54 -17.42
N ILE A 62 -37.69 7.81 -18.42
CA ILE A 62 -36.30 7.31 -18.47
C ILE A 62 -35.49 7.86 -17.29
N GLY A 63 -35.63 9.16 -16.99
CA GLY A 63 -34.97 9.81 -15.86
C GLY A 63 -35.33 9.18 -14.51
N LEU A 64 -36.61 8.85 -14.31
CA LEU A 64 -37.08 8.17 -13.10
C LEU A 64 -36.53 6.75 -13.00
N ILE A 65 -36.55 5.98 -14.10
CA ILE A 65 -35.95 4.63 -14.14
C ILE A 65 -34.45 4.70 -13.83
N ARG A 66 -33.71 5.64 -14.42
CA ARG A 66 -32.29 5.83 -14.12
C ARG A 66 -32.07 6.19 -12.66
N PHE A 67 -32.89 7.08 -12.11
CA PHE A 67 -32.79 7.49 -10.71
C PHE A 67 -33.02 6.31 -9.76
N THR A 68 -34.04 5.48 -10.01
CA THR A 68 -34.33 4.30 -9.19
C THR A 68 -33.23 3.25 -9.29
N VAL A 69 -32.73 2.97 -10.51
CA VAL A 69 -31.59 2.07 -10.73
C VAL A 69 -30.35 2.55 -9.98
N ILE A 70 -30.04 3.84 -10.08
CA ILE A 70 -28.86 4.40 -9.41
C ILE A 70 -28.97 4.29 -7.90
N ARG A 71 -30.11 4.71 -7.35
CA ARG A 71 -30.37 4.65 -5.91
C ARG A 71 -30.41 3.21 -5.39
N TYR A 72 -30.95 2.28 -6.17
CA TYR A 72 -30.94 0.85 -5.84
C TYR A 72 -29.51 0.34 -5.68
N TYR A 73 -28.64 0.57 -6.66
CA TYR A 73 -27.26 0.08 -6.60
C TYR A 73 -26.36 0.84 -5.63
N ALA A 74 -26.63 2.12 -5.37
CA ALA A 74 -25.96 2.90 -4.33
C ALA A 74 -26.18 2.29 -2.94
N ASN A 75 -27.44 1.93 -2.64
CA ASN A 75 -27.82 1.36 -1.35
C ASN A 75 -27.39 -0.12 -1.21
N HIS A 76 -27.25 -0.86 -2.32
CA HIS A 76 -26.82 -2.26 -2.32
C HIS A 76 -25.31 -2.39 -2.55
N SER A 77 -24.56 -1.95 -1.54
CA SER A 77 -23.09 -1.90 -1.47
C SER A 77 -22.43 -3.25 -1.09
N ALA A 78 -22.98 -4.38 -1.52
CA ALA A 78 -22.31 -5.68 -1.35
C ALA A 78 -21.00 -5.72 -2.14
N THR A 79 -20.05 -6.55 -1.69
CA THR A 79 -18.75 -6.76 -2.33
C THR A 79 -18.93 -7.11 -3.81
N LEU A 80 -18.51 -6.21 -4.69
CA LEU A 80 -18.71 -6.34 -6.13
C LEU A 80 -17.69 -7.30 -6.73
N THR A 81 -18.16 -8.44 -7.23
CA THR A 81 -17.36 -9.27 -8.14
C THR A 81 -17.22 -8.59 -9.50
N VAL A 82 -16.15 -8.90 -10.24
CA VAL A 82 -15.89 -8.31 -11.57
C VAL A 82 -17.05 -8.57 -12.54
N GLU A 83 -17.65 -9.77 -12.49
CA GLU A 83 -18.78 -10.11 -13.35
C GLU A 83 -20.02 -9.28 -13.02
N LEU A 84 -20.33 -9.11 -11.73
CA LEU A 84 -21.45 -8.27 -11.29
C LEU A 84 -21.20 -6.80 -11.63
N ALA A 85 -19.95 -6.32 -11.51
CA ALA A 85 -19.58 -4.97 -11.91
C ALA A 85 -19.82 -4.74 -13.41
N ARG A 86 -19.45 -5.68 -14.28
CA ARG A 86 -19.76 -5.59 -15.73
C ARG A 86 -21.26 -5.50 -16.00
N LYS A 87 -22.08 -6.30 -15.30
CA LYS A 87 -23.55 -6.25 -15.45
C LYS A 87 -24.09 -4.89 -15.00
N ARG A 88 -23.64 -4.37 -13.86
CA ARG A 88 -24.05 -3.04 -13.37
C ARG A 88 -23.61 -1.91 -14.31
N GLU A 89 -22.37 -1.97 -14.80
CA GLU A 89 -21.85 -1.02 -15.79
C GLU A 89 -22.71 -1.03 -17.06
N LEU A 90 -23.03 -2.21 -17.59
CA LEU A 90 -23.88 -2.33 -18.78
C LEU A 90 -25.28 -1.72 -18.56
N ILE A 91 -25.93 -2.00 -17.42
CA ILE A 91 -27.25 -1.42 -17.09
C ILE A 91 -27.15 0.12 -17.01
N TYR A 92 -26.10 0.62 -16.37
CA TYR A 92 -25.85 2.05 -16.26
C TYR A 92 -25.66 2.70 -17.65
N VAL A 93 -24.86 2.06 -18.51
CA VAL A 93 -24.60 2.52 -19.88
C VAL A 93 -25.88 2.50 -20.73
N ILE A 94 -26.65 1.41 -20.71
CA ILE A 94 -27.89 1.28 -21.50
C ILE A 94 -28.90 2.36 -21.09
N SER A 95 -29.16 2.49 -19.79
CA SER A 95 -30.12 3.48 -19.29
C SER A 95 -29.65 4.92 -19.57
N GLY A 96 -28.34 5.19 -19.47
CA GLY A 96 -27.76 6.47 -19.86
C GLY A 96 -27.80 6.75 -21.36
N ALA A 97 -27.58 5.74 -22.20
CA ALA A 97 -27.68 5.85 -23.65
C ALA A 97 -29.12 6.14 -24.09
N LEU A 98 -30.10 5.50 -23.45
CA LEU A 98 -31.52 5.75 -23.74
C LEU A 98 -31.93 7.20 -23.42
N HIS A 99 -31.45 7.71 -22.28
CA HIS A 99 -31.64 9.12 -21.91
C HIS A 99 -30.96 10.04 -22.93
N GLY A 100 -29.68 9.79 -23.22
CA GLY A 100 -28.92 10.60 -24.17
C GLY A 100 -29.53 10.58 -25.57
N ALA A 101 -30.04 9.43 -26.03
CA ALA A 101 -30.75 9.30 -27.29
C ALA A 101 -32.08 10.06 -27.31
N CYS A 102 -32.81 10.11 -26.19
CA CYS A 102 -34.02 10.93 -26.08
C CYS A 102 -33.69 12.42 -26.21
N LEU A 103 -32.63 12.89 -25.56
CA LEU A 103 -32.14 14.26 -25.69
C LEU A 103 -31.61 14.55 -27.11
N GLY A 104 -30.89 13.59 -27.71
CA GLY A 104 -30.42 13.67 -29.08
C GLY A 104 -31.55 13.71 -30.11
N ALA A 105 -32.60 12.94 -29.89
CA ALA A 105 -33.82 13.00 -30.70
C ALA A 105 -34.50 14.38 -30.56
N PHE A 106 -34.59 14.92 -29.34
CA PHE A 106 -35.07 16.27 -29.10
C PHE A 106 -34.29 17.33 -29.90
N THR A 107 -32.96 17.24 -29.93
CA THR A 107 -32.15 18.14 -30.75
C THR A 107 -32.36 17.94 -32.25
N LEU A 108 -32.35 16.68 -32.72
CA LEU A 108 -32.49 16.36 -34.13
C LEU A 108 -33.85 16.83 -34.67
N ILE A 109 -34.92 16.60 -33.93
CA ILE A 109 -36.28 17.01 -34.28
C ILE A 109 -36.40 18.53 -34.30
N SER A 110 -35.78 19.23 -33.34
CA SER A 110 -35.82 20.69 -33.30
C SER A 110 -35.08 21.33 -34.47
N ILE A 111 -33.92 20.78 -34.84
CA ILE A 111 -33.10 21.29 -35.95
C ILE A 111 -33.71 20.96 -37.32
N TYR A 112 -34.13 19.70 -37.53
CA TYR A 112 -34.49 19.21 -38.86
C TYR A 112 -35.99 19.25 -39.15
N LEU A 113 -36.84 18.87 -38.18
CA LEU A 113 -38.28 18.67 -38.40
C LEU A 113 -39.10 19.92 -38.13
N VAL A 114 -38.95 20.54 -36.95
CA VAL A 114 -39.81 21.65 -36.51
C VAL A 114 -39.30 23.00 -37.01
N GLN A 115 -37.97 23.16 -37.10
CA GLN A 115 -37.32 24.36 -37.65
C GLN A 115 -37.76 25.67 -36.98
N ASP A 116 -38.06 25.63 -35.68
CA ASP A 116 -38.32 26.82 -34.86
C ASP A 116 -37.00 27.31 -34.23
N GLU A 117 -36.69 28.60 -34.38
CA GLU A 117 -35.42 29.19 -33.92
C GLU A 117 -35.20 29.01 -32.41
N PHE A 118 -36.26 29.18 -31.62
CA PHE A 118 -36.18 29.04 -30.17
C PHE A 118 -35.95 27.57 -29.79
N ALA A 119 -36.68 26.64 -30.40
CA ALA A 119 -36.51 25.21 -30.19
C ALA A 119 -35.09 24.73 -30.56
N GLU A 120 -34.56 25.21 -31.69
CA GLU A 120 -33.21 24.89 -32.15
C GLU A 120 -32.16 25.33 -31.12
N ILE A 121 -32.16 26.61 -30.73
CA ILE A 121 -31.21 27.17 -29.75
C ILE A 121 -31.34 26.48 -28.39
N ALA A 122 -32.56 26.30 -27.90
CA ALA A 122 -32.82 25.68 -26.60
C ALA A 122 -32.34 24.22 -26.56
N SER A 123 -32.58 23.47 -27.64
CA SER A 123 -32.19 22.07 -27.75
C SER A 123 -30.67 21.89 -27.82
N ILE A 124 -29.97 22.68 -28.63
CA ILE A 124 -28.50 22.64 -28.74
C ILE A 124 -27.85 23.04 -27.41
N SER A 125 -28.37 24.09 -26.75
CA SER A 125 -27.84 24.58 -25.47
C SER A 125 -27.88 23.50 -24.39
N VAL A 126 -29.02 22.82 -24.23
CA VAL A 126 -29.15 21.77 -23.21
C VAL A 126 -28.33 20.52 -23.55
N ALA A 127 -28.20 20.18 -24.83
CA ALA A 127 -27.42 19.04 -25.27
C ALA A 127 -25.91 19.27 -25.05
N LEU A 128 -25.39 20.46 -25.37
CA LEU A 128 -23.99 20.82 -25.11
C LEU A 128 -23.70 20.90 -23.61
N ALA A 129 -24.58 21.51 -22.80
CA ALA A 129 -24.43 21.52 -21.35
C ALA A 129 -24.39 20.09 -20.77
N THR A 130 -25.23 19.21 -21.31
CA THR A 130 -25.24 17.78 -20.94
C THR A 130 -23.93 17.10 -21.35
N ALA A 131 -23.45 17.33 -22.58
CA ALA A 131 -22.21 16.78 -23.10
C ALA A 131 -20.99 17.12 -22.22
N ILE A 132 -20.89 18.37 -21.78
CA ILE A 132 -19.83 18.85 -20.88
C ILE A 132 -19.91 18.19 -19.50
N SER A 133 -21.12 17.90 -19.01
CA SER A 133 -21.32 17.27 -17.69
C SER A 133 -21.01 15.76 -17.66
N ILE A 134 -21.03 15.07 -18.80
CA ILE A 134 -20.88 13.61 -18.88
C ILE A 134 -19.52 13.14 -18.32
N PRO A 135 -18.35 13.68 -18.72
CA PRO A 135 -17.06 13.26 -18.19
C PRO A 135 -16.97 13.34 -16.66
N GLY A 136 -17.48 14.42 -16.06
CA GLY A 136 -17.41 14.65 -14.62
C GLY A 136 -18.20 13.63 -13.79
N ARG A 137 -19.24 13.03 -14.37
CA ARG A 137 -20.12 12.08 -13.67
C ARG A 137 -19.89 10.63 -14.03
N ASN A 138 -19.22 10.38 -15.16
CA ASN A 138 -19.07 9.05 -15.73
C ASN A 138 -17.59 8.62 -15.86
N TYR A 139 -16.65 9.37 -15.27
CA TYR A 139 -15.21 9.11 -15.37
C TYR A 139 -14.80 7.68 -15.00
N GLY A 140 -15.58 7.01 -14.14
CA GLY A 140 -15.37 5.62 -13.76
C GLY A 140 -15.44 4.64 -14.95
N SER A 141 -16.16 4.98 -16.01
CA SER A 141 -16.27 4.16 -17.22
C SER A 141 -16.02 4.98 -18.47
N ALA A 142 -14.86 4.77 -19.09
CA ALA A 142 -14.52 5.36 -20.39
C ALA A 142 -15.54 4.95 -21.47
N TRP A 143 -16.02 3.71 -21.39
CA TRP A 143 -17.08 3.20 -22.25
C TRP A 143 -18.39 3.97 -22.06
N SER A 144 -18.82 4.19 -20.82
CA SER A 144 -20.01 4.99 -20.52
C SER A 144 -19.91 6.41 -21.07
N VAL A 145 -18.77 7.08 -20.84
CA VAL A 145 -18.56 8.43 -21.39
C VAL A 145 -18.72 8.44 -22.90
N MET A 146 -18.10 7.51 -23.62
CA MET A 146 -18.15 7.46 -25.08
C MET A 146 -19.58 7.26 -25.60
N VAL A 147 -20.31 6.29 -25.05
CA VAL A 147 -21.67 5.98 -25.49
C VAL A 147 -22.61 7.14 -25.20
N LEU A 148 -22.58 7.70 -23.99
CA LEU A 148 -23.46 8.81 -23.61
C LEU A 148 -23.14 10.08 -24.43
N LEU A 149 -21.86 10.40 -24.60
CA LEU A 149 -21.44 11.56 -25.39
C LEU A 149 -21.88 11.42 -26.85
N ALA A 150 -21.70 10.23 -27.45
CA ALA A 150 -22.12 9.96 -28.82
C ALA A 150 -23.64 10.07 -29.00
N SER A 151 -24.41 9.57 -28.03
CA SER A 151 -25.88 9.61 -28.07
C SER A 151 -26.47 11.02 -28.04
N VAL A 152 -25.72 12.01 -27.51
CA VAL A 152 -26.14 13.41 -27.43
C VAL A 152 -25.56 14.25 -28.57
N VAL A 153 -24.27 14.08 -28.91
CA VAL A 153 -23.58 14.97 -29.86
C VAL A 153 -23.81 14.56 -31.32
N LEU A 154 -23.85 13.26 -31.64
CA LEU A 154 -24.03 12.82 -33.03
C LEU A 154 -25.37 13.29 -33.62
N PRO A 155 -26.51 13.26 -32.89
CA PRO A 155 -27.76 13.77 -33.42
C PRO A 155 -27.75 15.28 -33.74
N ILE A 156 -26.95 16.08 -33.03
CA ILE A 156 -26.76 17.51 -33.36
C ILE A 156 -26.05 17.62 -34.71
N SER A 157 -24.93 16.90 -34.87
CA SER A 157 -24.16 16.87 -36.12
C SER A 157 -25.03 16.46 -37.30
N VAL A 158 -25.77 15.35 -37.15
CA VAL A 158 -26.67 14.82 -38.17
C VAL A 158 -27.79 15.80 -38.50
N GLY A 159 -28.45 16.39 -37.49
CA GLY A 159 -29.53 17.35 -37.72
C GLY A 159 -29.09 18.58 -38.50
N LEU A 160 -27.91 19.12 -38.16
CA LEU A 160 -27.34 20.28 -38.85
C LEU A 160 -26.92 19.95 -40.29
N ILE A 161 -26.30 18.78 -40.52
CA ILE A 161 -25.91 18.34 -41.88
C ILE A 161 -27.14 18.09 -42.76
N LEU A 162 -28.21 17.51 -42.20
CA LEU A 162 -29.44 17.22 -42.95
C LEU A 162 -30.23 18.47 -43.36
N ARG A 163 -29.95 19.65 -42.79
CA ARG A 163 -30.60 20.91 -43.16
C ARG A 163 -30.29 21.33 -44.61
N GLY A 164 -29.17 20.86 -45.17
CA GLY A 164 -28.85 20.97 -46.59
C GLY A 164 -28.20 22.28 -47.04
N ASP A 165 -28.07 23.30 -46.18
CA ASP A 165 -27.34 24.52 -46.48
C ASP A 165 -25.88 24.48 -45.96
N ILE A 166 -25.02 25.30 -46.58
CA ILE A 166 -23.58 25.28 -46.31
C ILE A 166 -23.23 25.71 -44.88
N PHE A 167 -24.02 26.61 -44.27
CA PHE A 167 -23.73 27.12 -42.93
C PHE A 167 -24.02 26.06 -41.87
N HIS A 168 -25.14 25.35 -41.99
CA HIS A 168 -25.48 24.27 -41.06
C HIS A 168 -24.63 23.03 -41.31
N PHE A 169 -24.25 22.74 -42.57
CA PHE A 169 -23.26 21.71 -42.85
C PHE A 169 -21.94 21.96 -42.10
N VAL A 170 -21.40 23.19 -42.21
CA VAL A 170 -20.18 23.58 -41.51
C VAL A 170 -20.37 23.48 -39.99
N LEU A 171 -21.47 23.99 -39.43
CA LEU A 171 -21.76 23.90 -38.00
C LEU A 171 -21.84 22.42 -37.52
N GLY A 172 -22.48 21.56 -38.32
CA GLY A 172 -22.61 20.13 -38.06
C GLY A 172 -21.25 19.43 -38.01
N VAL A 173 -20.32 19.78 -38.92
CA VAL A 173 -18.94 19.28 -38.90
C VAL A 173 -18.17 19.81 -37.68
N PHE A 174 -18.38 21.08 -37.29
CA PHE A 174 -17.72 21.69 -36.12
C PHE A 174 -18.13 21.07 -34.77
N THR A 175 -19.22 20.32 -34.71
CA THR A 175 -19.55 19.53 -33.51
C THR A 175 -18.60 18.34 -33.28
N LEU A 176 -17.90 17.84 -34.31
CA LEU A 176 -16.94 16.72 -34.19
C LEU A 176 -15.68 17.10 -33.38
N PRO A 177 -15.04 18.26 -33.59
CA PRO A 177 -14.00 18.75 -32.69
C PRO A 177 -14.45 18.82 -31.22
N ILE A 178 -15.67 19.26 -30.94
CA ILE A 178 -16.22 19.33 -29.56
C ILE A 178 -16.33 17.92 -28.96
N PHE A 179 -16.81 16.95 -29.75
CA PHE A 179 -16.84 15.54 -29.35
C PHE A 179 -15.45 15.01 -29.02
N LEU A 180 -14.46 15.26 -29.89
CA LEU A 180 -13.07 14.83 -29.69
C LEU A 180 -12.44 15.49 -28.47
N ALA A 181 -12.61 16.80 -28.29
CA ALA A 181 -12.10 17.55 -27.14
C ALA A 181 -12.68 17.02 -25.83
N THR A 182 -14.00 16.81 -25.77
CA THR A 182 -14.68 16.27 -24.59
C THR A 182 -14.23 14.84 -24.27
N ARG A 183 -14.02 14.01 -25.30
CA ARG A 183 -13.45 12.66 -25.15
C ARG A 183 -12.04 12.70 -24.59
N VAL A 184 -11.15 13.53 -25.14
CA VAL A 184 -9.76 13.67 -24.67
C VAL A 184 -9.73 14.15 -23.23
N PHE A 185 -10.56 15.14 -22.88
CA PHE A 185 -10.71 15.63 -21.52
C PHE A 185 -11.13 14.51 -20.56
N ALA A 186 -12.15 13.72 -20.91
CA ALA A 186 -12.62 12.62 -20.08
C ALA A 186 -11.56 11.54 -19.83
N MET A 187 -10.82 11.17 -20.89
CA MET A 187 -9.74 10.20 -20.79
C MET A 187 -8.57 10.74 -19.94
N SER A 188 -8.30 12.04 -20.05
CA SER A 188 -7.26 12.71 -19.26
C SER A 188 -7.59 12.72 -17.76
N VAL A 189 -8.83 13.11 -17.40
CA VAL A 189 -9.30 13.09 -16.00
C VAL A 189 -9.17 11.68 -15.40
N ARG A 190 -9.65 10.66 -16.12
CA ARG A 190 -9.53 9.26 -15.70
C ARG A 190 -8.07 8.83 -15.53
N GLY A 191 -7.19 9.21 -16.46
CA GLY A 191 -5.77 8.90 -16.42
C GLY A 191 -5.06 9.50 -15.20
N VAL A 192 -5.34 10.77 -14.89
CA VAL A 192 -4.80 11.48 -13.72
C VAL A 192 -5.25 10.81 -12.42
N LEU A 193 -6.54 10.48 -12.29
CA LEU A 193 -7.09 9.81 -11.11
C LEU A 193 -6.49 8.41 -10.91
N LEU A 194 -6.41 7.61 -11.98
CA LEU A 194 -5.79 6.28 -11.94
C LEU A 194 -4.33 6.34 -11.50
N LYS A 195 -3.57 7.31 -12.04
CA LYS A 195 -2.17 7.49 -11.69
C LYS A 195 -2.02 7.88 -10.23
N ALA A 196 -2.80 8.86 -9.74
CA ALA A 196 -2.77 9.29 -8.35
C ALA A 196 -3.08 8.13 -7.37
N LEU A 197 -4.15 7.38 -7.62
CA LEU A 197 -4.54 6.25 -6.77
C LEU A 197 -3.51 5.11 -6.78
N THR A 198 -2.90 4.84 -7.94
CA THR A 198 -1.89 3.78 -8.06
C THR A 198 -0.60 4.16 -7.32
N GLU A 199 -0.15 5.41 -7.45
CA GLU A 199 1.04 5.91 -6.74
C GLU A 199 0.81 5.93 -5.22
N GLN A 200 -0.38 6.33 -4.76
CA GLN A 200 -0.73 6.28 -3.34
C GLN A 200 -0.67 4.84 -2.79
N ARG A 201 -1.25 3.86 -3.49
CA ARG A 201 -1.15 2.45 -3.08
C ARG A 201 0.27 1.91 -3.09
N LYS A 202 1.08 2.28 -4.08
CA LYS A 202 2.50 1.89 -4.12
C LYS A 202 3.25 2.40 -2.90
N SER A 203 3.05 3.67 -2.52
CA SER A 203 3.67 4.27 -1.33
C SER A 203 3.27 3.52 -0.05
N THR A 204 1.97 3.28 0.16
CA THR A 204 1.48 2.53 1.32
C THR A 204 1.99 1.08 1.32
N SER A 205 2.00 0.40 0.17
CA SER A 205 2.47 -0.98 0.08
C SER A 205 3.98 -1.08 0.33
N LEU A 206 4.76 -0.10 -0.14
CA LEU A 206 6.20 -0.04 0.13
C LEU A 206 6.46 0.16 1.62
N ALA A 207 5.78 1.12 2.25
CA ALA A 207 5.89 1.37 3.68
C ALA A 207 5.55 0.12 4.51
N LEU A 208 4.46 -0.58 4.16
CA LEU A 208 4.06 -1.81 4.85
C LEU A 208 5.06 -2.96 4.64
N ARG A 209 5.62 -3.10 3.43
CA ARG A 209 6.66 -4.11 3.14
C ARG A 209 7.93 -3.80 3.90
N PHE A 210 8.32 -2.53 3.98
CA PHE A 210 9.48 -2.09 4.74
C PHE A 210 9.29 -2.36 6.24
N ASP A 211 8.15 -1.96 6.81
CA ASP A 211 7.83 -2.25 8.21
C ASP A 211 7.82 -3.75 8.51
N LYS A 212 7.19 -4.55 7.65
CA LYS A 212 7.21 -6.01 7.78
C LYS A 212 8.63 -6.58 7.70
N ALA A 213 9.45 -6.11 6.77
CA ALA A 213 10.84 -6.55 6.65
C ALA A 213 11.63 -6.21 7.91
N LEU A 214 11.52 -4.99 8.43
CA LEU A 214 12.19 -4.54 9.66
C LEU A 214 11.75 -5.36 10.89
N ASN A 215 10.47 -5.68 11.00
CA ASN A 215 9.93 -6.42 12.15
C ASN A 215 10.11 -7.94 12.03
N THR A 216 10.47 -8.47 10.86
CA THR A 216 10.80 -9.90 10.67
C THR A 216 12.29 -10.19 10.89
N MET A 217 13.14 -9.16 10.95
CA MET A 217 14.56 -9.32 11.28
C MET A 217 14.73 -9.80 12.73
N THR A 218 15.76 -10.63 12.96
CA THR A 218 16.14 -11.11 14.30
C THR A 218 16.83 -10.03 15.13
N HIS A 219 17.42 -9.04 14.48
CA HIS A 219 18.14 -7.95 15.12
C HIS A 219 17.18 -6.85 15.54
N GLY A 220 17.42 -6.26 16.71
CA GLY A 220 16.89 -4.95 17.07
C GLY A 220 17.48 -3.90 16.15
N LEU A 221 16.64 -2.96 15.68
CA LEU A 221 17.07 -1.87 14.82
C LEU A 221 16.49 -0.56 15.35
N VAL A 222 17.36 0.45 15.47
CA VAL A 222 17.03 1.83 15.82
C VAL A 222 17.73 2.74 14.82
N MET A 223 16.99 3.60 14.14
CA MET A 223 17.56 4.66 13.30
C MET A 223 17.40 5.99 14.01
N ILE A 224 18.45 6.81 14.00
CA ILE A 224 18.45 8.16 14.58
C ILE A 224 18.81 9.22 13.55
N ASP A 225 18.26 10.41 13.70
CA ASP A 225 18.60 11.59 12.90
C ASP A 225 19.90 12.26 13.38
N ALA A 226 20.30 13.33 12.69
CA ALA A 226 21.46 14.18 13.04
C ALA A 226 21.43 14.74 14.47
N ASN A 227 20.24 14.83 15.10
CA ASN A 227 20.05 15.32 16.46
C ASN A 227 19.99 14.17 17.50
N GLU A 228 20.41 12.97 17.11
CA GLU A 228 20.36 11.74 17.90
C GLU A 228 18.94 11.33 18.35
N ARG A 229 17.90 11.74 17.61
CA ARG A 229 16.50 11.39 17.88
C ARG A 229 16.06 10.19 17.06
N VAL A 230 15.29 9.30 17.66
CA VAL A 230 14.80 8.08 17.03
C VAL A 230 13.78 8.40 15.93
N VAL A 231 14.08 7.95 14.71
CA VAL A 231 13.20 8.08 13.53
C VAL A 231 12.51 6.75 13.22
N VAL A 232 13.20 5.63 13.43
CA VAL A 232 12.67 4.27 13.20
C VAL A 232 13.11 3.37 14.34
N ILE A 233 12.21 2.50 14.80
CA ILE A 233 12.53 1.44 15.75
C ILE A 233 11.68 0.21 15.43
N ASN A 234 12.31 -0.97 15.34
CA ASN A 234 11.59 -2.22 15.10
C ASN A 234 11.14 -2.90 16.40
N GLN A 235 10.31 -3.93 16.27
CA GLN A 235 9.73 -4.66 17.39
C GLN A 235 10.79 -5.32 18.30
N GLN A 236 11.89 -5.83 17.73
CA GLN A 236 12.97 -6.47 18.49
C GLN A 236 13.68 -5.45 19.40
N ALA A 237 13.98 -4.25 18.90
CA ALA A 237 14.56 -3.17 19.70
C ALA A 237 13.57 -2.63 20.74
N LEU A 238 12.27 -2.58 20.42
CA LEU A 238 11.24 -2.14 21.36
C LEU A 238 11.19 -3.03 22.62
N GLY A 239 11.33 -4.35 22.45
CA GLY A 239 11.41 -5.33 23.52
C GLY A 239 12.62 -5.11 24.44
N LEU A 240 13.78 -4.76 23.87
CA LEU A 240 15.00 -4.47 24.64
C LEU A 240 14.83 -3.29 25.59
N PHE A 241 14.07 -2.26 25.20
CA PHE A 241 13.84 -1.06 26.01
C PHE A 241 12.55 -1.12 26.85
N SER A 242 11.88 -2.27 26.90
CA SER A 242 10.62 -2.47 27.64
C SER A 242 9.56 -1.40 27.31
N ALA A 243 9.50 -0.98 26.05
CA ALA A 243 8.55 0.02 25.57
C ALA A 243 7.27 -0.66 25.05
N ARG A 244 6.11 -0.01 25.26
CA ARG A 244 4.80 -0.58 24.88
C ARG A 244 4.38 -0.25 23.44
N SER A 245 4.90 0.83 22.88
CA SER A 245 4.58 1.27 21.51
C SER A 245 5.77 2.00 20.89
N VAL A 246 5.92 1.81 19.57
CA VAL A 246 6.85 2.54 18.70
C VAL A 246 6.64 4.05 18.82
N ASP A 247 5.38 4.52 18.84
CA ASP A 247 5.03 5.95 18.88
C ASP A 247 5.58 6.65 20.13
N GLN A 248 5.74 5.91 21.23
CA GLN A 248 6.32 6.47 22.44
C GLN A 248 7.82 6.74 22.28
N MET A 249 8.49 6.05 21.37
CA MET A 249 9.95 6.09 21.20
C MET A 249 10.39 7.04 20.09
N ILE A 250 9.59 7.20 19.04
CA ILE A 250 9.87 8.16 17.95
C ILE A 250 10.06 9.58 18.51
N GLY A 251 11.07 10.28 18.01
CA GLY A 251 11.44 11.65 18.38
C GLY A 251 12.21 11.79 19.71
N ARG A 252 12.36 10.71 20.50
CA ARG A 252 13.17 10.73 21.73
C ARG A 252 14.65 10.59 21.39
N SER A 253 15.51 11.19 22.20
CA SER A 253 16.96 11.01 22.10
C SER A 253 17.35 9.57 22.43
N PHE A 254 18.34 9.02 21.74
CA PHE A 254 18.85 7.67 22.00
C PHE A 254 19.30 7.45 23.46
N SER A 255 19.94 8.44 24.09
CA SER A 255 20.31 8.35 25.51
C SER A 255 19.10 8.20 26.46
N ALA A 256 17.94 8.73 26.08
CA ALA A 256 16.70 8.55 26.84
C ALA A 256 16.15 7.12 26.72
N LEU A 257 16.36 6.44 25.58
CA LEU A 257 16.02 5.02 25.42
C LEU A 257 16.90 4.15 26.32
N LEU A 258 18.22 4.39 26.33
CA LEU A 258 19.14 3.71 27.25
C LEU A 258 18.76 3.96 28.72
N GLY A 259 18.34 5.19 29.06
CA GLY A 259 17.83 5.53 30.38
C GLY A 259 16.60 4.73 30.80
N ARG A 260 15.73 4.34 29.85
CA ARG A 260 14.60 3.41 30.14
C ARG A 260 15.10 2.00 30.40
N GLY A 261 16.10 1.51 29.65
CA GLY A 261 16.74 0.23 29.92
C GLY A 261 17.34 0.16 31.35
N VAL A 262 17.92 1.28 31.80
CA VAL A 262 18.40 1.42 33.19
C VAL A 262 17.24 1.43 34.18
N ALA A 263 16.18 2.18 33.92
CA ALA A 263 15.00 2.23 34.79
C ALA A 263 14.27 0.88 34.89
N ALA A 264 14.32 0.07 33.83
CA ALA A 264 13.80 -1.29 33.80
C ALA A 264 14.72 -2.32 34.47
N GLY A 265 15.91 -1.91 34.92
CA GLY A 265 16.88 -2.79 35.57
C GLY A 265 17.67 -3.71 34.62
N LEU A 266 17.58 -3.50 33.31
CA LEU A 266 18.29 -4.31 32.29
C LEU A 266 19.75 -3.88 32.11
N LEU A 267 20.06 -2.62 32.39
CA LEU A 267 21.37 -2.00 32.21
C LEU A 267 21.79 -1.19 33.44
N ASP A 268 23.08 -1.17 33.74
CA ASP A 268 23.63 -0.23 34.71
C ASP A 268 23.82 1.16 34.10
N ARG A 269 23.77 2.20 34.96
CA ARG A 269 24.06 3.60 34.54
C ARG A 269 25.46 3.79 33.95
N ARG A 270 26.41 2.94 34.33
CA ARG A 270 27.78 2.98 33.77
C ARG A 270 27.78 2.42 32.35
N ASP A 271 27.15 1.28 32.14
CA ASP A 271 27.07 0.63 30.82
C ASP A 271 26.25 1.45 29.83
N ALA A 272 25.13 2.03 30.26
CA ALA A 272 24.34 2.93 29.41
C ALA A 272 25.16 4.14 28.91
N ARG A 273 25.98 4.75 29.78
CA ARG A 273 26.87 5.85 29.39
C ARG A 273 27.99 5.39 28.46
N PHE A 274 28.57 4.22 28.74
CA PHE A 274 29.60 3.61 27.91
C PHE A 274 29.07 3.31 26.50
N ILE A 275 27.90 2.68 26.39
CA ILE A 275 27.22 2.38 25.12
C ILE A 275 26.98 3.66 24.33
N SER A 276 26.38 4.69 24.96
CA SER A 276 26.11 5.97 24.29
C SER A 276 27.40 6.57 23.73
N GLN A 277 28.48 6.61 24.52
CA GLN A 277 29.75 7.20 24.09
C GLN A 277 30.42 6.40 22.97
N GLN A 278 30.41 5.07 23.04
CA GLN A 278 31.01 4.21 22.02
C GLN A 278 30.25 4.28 20.70
N LEU A 279 28.91 4.28 20.74
CA LEU A 279 28.09 4.36 19.53
C LEU A 279 28.17 5.76 18.89
N SER A 280 28.12 6.85 19.67
CA SER A 280 28.33 8.21 19.14
C SER A 280 29.70 8.37 18.48
N ARG A 281 30.76 7.73 19.02
CA ARG A 281 32.09 7.71 18.38
C ARG A 281 32.09 6.88 17.10
N ALA A 282 31.46 5.70 17.11
CA ALA A 282 31.39 4.81 15.94
C ALA A 282 30.71 5.48 14.74
N ILE A 283 29.62 6.24 15.01
CA ILE A 283 28.92 7.05 14.01
C ILE A 283 29.84 8.13 13.45
N ARG A 284 30.43 8.98 14.32
CA ARG A 284 31.30 10.10 13.89
C ARG A 284 32.55 9.66 13.14
N GLU A 285 33.11 8.50 13.47
CA GLU A 285 34.32 7.98 12.84
C GLU A 285 34.02 7.16 11.57
N GLY A 286 32.74 6.97 11.21
CA GLY A 286 32.32 6.15 10.06
C GLY A 286 32.75 4.68 10.14
N ARG A 287 33.11 4.20 11.35
CA ARG A 287 33.65 2.85 11.55
C ARG A 287 32.56 1.96 12.12
N ASN A 288 32.31 0.84 11.46
CA ASN A 288 31.46 -0.21 11.98
C ASN A 288 32.08 -0.83 13.24
N ARG A 289 31.73 -0.28 14.41
CA ARG A 289 32.23 -0.75 15.70
C ARG A 289 31.20 -1.67 16.32
N LYS A 290 31.65 -2.86 16.74
CA LYS A 290 30.86 -3.81 17.51
C LYS A 290 31.18 -3.65 18.99
N VAL A 291 30.17 -3.51 19.83
CA VAL A 291 30.28 -3.41 21.28
C VAL A 291 29.51 -4.56 21.90
N LEU A 292 30.22 -5.47 22.58
CA LEU A 292 29.59 -6.55 23.32
C LEU A 292 29.21 -6.07 24.72
N ILE A 293 27.97 -6.28 25.12
CA ILE A 293 27.47 -5.98 26.46
C ILE A 293 26.81 -7.22 27.06
N LYS A 294 26.94 -7.37 28.38
CA LYS A 294 26.17 -8.33 29.16
C LYS A 294 25.08 -7.57 29.89
N LEU A 295 23.82 -7.95 29.68
CA LEU A 295 22.67 -7.42 30.40
C LEU A 295 22.57 -8.05 31.79
N ASN A 296 21.79 -7.41 32.67
CA ASN A 296 21.57 -7.89 34.04
C ASN A 296 20.79 -9.21 34.12
N ASP A 297 20.16 -9.65 33.02
CA ASP A 297 19.44 -10.92 32.90
C ASP A 297 20.30 -12.04 32.26
N ASP A 298 21.64 -11.91 32.35
CA ASP A 298 22.65 -12.81 31.81
C ASP A 298 22.68 -12.99 30.28
N ARG A 299 21.89 -12.21 29.53
CA ARG A 299 21.97 -12.19 28.06
C ARG A 299 23.12 -11.33 27.57
N TYR A 300 23.70 -11.73 26.44
CA TYR A 300 24.76 -10.99 25.76
C TYR A 300 24.23 -10.35 24.49
N PHE A 301 24.42 -9.05 24.35
CA PHE A 301 24.04 -8.29 23.16
C PHE A 301 25.27 -7.71 22.46
N GLU A 302 25.33 -7.86 21.15
CA GLU A 302 26.29 -7.16 20.30
C GLU A 302 25.60 -5.96 19.65
N LEU A 303 26.11 -4.77 19.93
CA LEU A 303 25.61 -3.51 19.38
C LEU A 303 26.54 -3.06 18.27
N SER A 304 25.96 -2.63 17.15
CA SER A 304 26.74 -1.98 16.10
C SER A 304 26.06 -0.70 15.63
N ALA A 305 26.85 0.32 15.38
CA ALA A 305 26.38 1.56 14.78
C ALA A 305 27.09 1.80 13.45
N ARG A 306 26.31 2.25 12.46
CA ARG A 306 26.81 2.70 11.17
C ARG A 306 26.13 4.01 10.82
N GLU A 307 26.91 4.94 10.29
CA GLU A 307 26.37 6.08 9.58
C GLU A 307 25.75 5.59 8.26
N GLY A 308 24.51 5.96 8.01
CA GLY A 308 23.84 5.75 6.73
C GLY A 308 23.93 7.00 5.86
N ASP A 309 23.46 6.88 4.61
CA ASP A 309 23.28 8.05 3.74
C ASP A 309 22.18 8.98 4.31
N ASP A 310 22.24 10.27 3.98
CA ASP A 310 21.27 11.31 4.40
C ASP A 310 21.18 11.61 5.91
N GLU A 311 22.32 11.65 6.63
CA GLU A 311 22.40 11.99 8.07
C GLU A 311 21.61 11.04 9.02
N LEU A 312 21.18 9.89 8.52
CA LEU A 312 20.52 8.85 9.32
C LEU A 312 21.53 7.82 9.80
N SER A 313 21.67 7.66 11.11
CA SER A 313 22.53 6.64 11.69
C SER A 313 21.72 5.41 12.09
N VAL A 314 22.22 4.22 11.74
CA VAL A 314 21.58 2.93 12.04
C VAL A 314 22.32 2.25 13.18
N ILE A 315 21.59 1.90 14.23
CA ILE A 315 22.07 1.13 15.38
C ILE A 315 21.34 -0.21 15.38
N THR A 316 22.10 -1.30 15.42
CA THR A 316 21.57 -2.67 15.51
C THR A 316 21.95 -3.33 16.82
N PHE A 317 21.07 -4.21 17.29
CA PHE A 317 21.21 -4.99 18.53
C PHE A 317 21.02 -6.46 18.17
N GLU A 318 22.03 -7.30 18.39
CA GLU A 318 21.96 -8.74 18.17
C GLU A 318 22.10 -9.48 19.50
N ASP A 319 21.16 -10.36 19.83
CA ASP A 319 21.34 -11.29 20.94
C ASP A 319 22.33 -12.39 20.51
N VAL A 320 23.51 -12.38 21.11
CA VAL A 320 24.61 -13.32 20.81
C VAL A 320 24.82 -14.33 21.94
N SER A 321 23.86 -14.46 22.86
CA SER A 321 23.95 -15.35 24.02
C SER A 321 24.17 -16.81 23.60
N ALA A 322 23.39 -17.29 22.63
CA ALA A 322 23.55 -18.65 22.11
C ALA A 322 24.92 -18.85 21.44
N ARG A 323 25.44 -17.83 20.77
CA ARG A 323 26.76 -17.87 20.13
C ARG A 323 27.87 -17.97 21.17
N ILE A 324 27.78 -17.19 22.25
CA ILE A 324 28.76 -17.22 23.35
C ILE A 324 28.70 -18.55 24.10
N ALA A 325 27.52 -19.02 24.49
CA ALA A 325 27.36 -20.32 25.15
C ALA A 325 27.92 -21.48 24.30
N SER A 326 27.68 -21.44 22.98
CA SER A 326 28.26 -22.43 22.06
C SER A 326 29.78 -22.35 22.02
N GLN A 327 30.35 -21.14 21.98
CA GLN A 327 31.81 -20.95 22.00
C GLN A 327 32.43 -21.45 23.31
N GLU A 328 31.78 -21.21 24.45
CA GLU A 328 32.23 -21.71 25.75
C GLU A 328 32.16 -23.25 25.81
N LYS A 329 31.08 -23.85 25.30
CA LYS A 329 30.95 -25.30 25.19
C LYS A 329 32.04 -25.93 24.31
N ILE A 330 32.35 -25.31 23.17
CA ILE A 330 33.44 -25.76 22.29
C ILE A 330 34.79 -25.67 23.02
N ARG A 331 35.07 -24.56 23.72
CA ARG A 331 36.29 -24.43 24.54
C ARG A 331 36.37 -25.49 25.63
N TYR A 332 35.24 -25.82 26.25
CA TYR A 332 35.15 -26.87 27.25
C TYR A 332 35.47 -28.24 26.63
N MET A 333 34.82 -28.61 25.52
CA MET A 333 35.06 -29.90 24.83
C MET A 333 36.49 -30.05 24.30
N ALA A 334 37.15 -28.94 23.93
CA ALA A 334 38.55 -28.96 23.53
C ALA A 334 39.51 -29.29 24.69
N ARG A 335 39.08 -29.07 25.94
CA ARG A 335 39.90 -29.25 27.15
C ARG A 335 39.48 -30.42 28.05
N PHE A 336 38.24 -30.87 27.96
CA PHE A 336 37.68 -31.87 28.86
C PHE A 336 37.08 -33.05 28.07
N ASP A 337 37.21 -34.25 28.62
CA ASP A 337 36.59 -35.47 28.11
C ASP A 337 35.07 -35.44 28.34
N SER A 338 34.30 -35.73 27.30
CA SER A 338 32.84 -35.57 27.33
C SER A 338 32.11 -36.60 28.19
N LEU A 339 32.71 -37.77 28.44
CA LEU A 339 32.10 -38.84 29.22
C LEU A 339 32.38 -38.67 30.71
N THR A 340 33.62 -38.34 31.05
CA THR A 340 34.10 -38.30 32.45
C THR A 340 34.10 -36.89 33.05
N GLY A 341 34.08 -35.84 32.22
CA GLY A 341 34.24 -34.44 32.65
C GLY A 341 35.65 -34.09 33.12
N LEU A 342 36.61 -35.01 33.06
CA LEU A 342 38.00 -34.79 33.44
C LEU A 342 38.78 -34.07 32.32
N ALA A 343 39.93 -33.49 32.65
CA ALA A 343 40.81 -32.91 31.64
C ALA A 343 41.19 -33.97 30.60
N ASN A 344 41.00 -33.66 29.32
CA ASN A 344 41.40 -34.57 28.27
C ASN A 344 42.94 -34.63 28.17
N ARG A 345 43.46 -35.56 27.37
CA ARG A 345 44.91 -35.76 27.23
C ARG A 345 45.66 -34.48 26.84
N GLY A 346 45.10 -33.67 25.94
CA GLY A 346 45.71 -32.41 25.51
C GLY A 346 45.80 -31.40 26.64
N HIS A 347 44.70 -31.19 27.37
CA HIS A 347 44.67 -30.25 28.49
C HIS A 347 45.51 -30.74 29.68
N PHE A 348 45.54 -32.05 29.95
CA PHE A 348 46.45 -32.63 30.95
C PHE A 348 47.92 -32.31 30.62
N GLN A 349 48.31 -32.43 29.35
CA GLN A 349 49.67 -32.11 28.92
C GLN A 349 50.00 -30.61 29.05
N GLU A 350 49.04 -29.72 28.76
CA GLU A 350 49.17 -28.29 29.05
C GLU A 350 49.44 -28.03 30.54
N LEU A 351 48.63 -28.62 31.43
CA LEU A 351 48.75 -28.47 32.88
C LEU A 351 50.08 -29.00 33.43
N VAL A 352 50.57 -30.14 32.91
CA VAL A 352 51.88 -30.69 33.28
C VAL A 352 53.00 -29.75 32.85
N ASN A 353 52.95 -29.22 31.62
CA ASN A 353 53.95 -28.28 31.13
C ASN A 353 53.95 -26.97 31.96
N GLU A 354 52.78 -26.45 32.33
CA GLU A 354 52.65 -25.27 33.19
C GLU A 354 53.21 -25.53 34.61
N ALA A 355 52.93 -26.71 35.17
CA ALA A 355 53.45 -27.11 36.47
C ALA A 355 54.99 -27.24 36.47
N LEU A 356 55.57 -27.73 35.37
CA LEU A 356 57.03 -27.83 35.19
C LEU A 356 57.70 -26.49 34.84
N ALA A 357 56.99 -25.55 34.21
CA ALA A 357 57.52 -24.24 33.83
C ALA A 357 57.77 -23.31 35.03
N ASN A 358 57.08 -23.54 36.16
CA ASN A 358 57.36 -22.86 37.42
C ASN A 358 58.66 -23.42 38.02
N ASN A 359 59.79 -22.77 37.73
CA ASN A 359 61.16 -23.06 38.23
C ASN A 359 61.29 -22.86 39.76
N ASN A 360 60.45 -23.51 40.56
CA ASN A 360 60.64 -23.59 42.00
C ASN A 360 61.38 -24.91 42.33
N PRO A 361 62.68 -24.84 42.68
CA PRO A 361 63.51 -26.03 42.91
C PRO A 361 63.08 -26.87 44.13
N GLU A 362 62.19 -26.37 45.00
CA GLU A 362 61.64 -27.14 46.12
C GLU A 362 60.32 -27.87 45.79
N ARG A 363 59.77 -27.68 44.59
CA ARG A 363 58.50 -28.28 44.19
C ARG A 363 58.71 -29.59 43.43
N ASN A 364 58.48 -30.72 44.11
CA ASN A 364 58.49 -32.04 43.50
C ASN A 364 57.14 -32.33 42.82
N CYS A 365 57.16 -32.77 41.56
CA CYS A 365 55.98 -33.21 40.81
C CYS A 365 56.02 -34.73 40.58
N ALA A 366 54.88 -35.39 40.75
CA ALA A 366 54.71 -36.81 40.44
C ALA A 366 53.54 -37.00 39.46
N VAL A 367 53.69 -37.93 38.51
CA VAL A 367 52.61 -38.33 37.58
C VAL A 367 52.22 -39.76 37.93
N LEU A 368 50.93 -39.96 38.21
CA LEU A 368 50.34 -41.27 38.47
C LEU A 368 49.44 -41.65 37.29
N VAL A 369 49.63 -42.86 36.77
CA VAL A 369 48.78 -43.44 35.72
C VAL A 369 48.02 -44.59 36.35
N LEU A 370 46.68 -44.51 36.32
CA LEU A 370 45.77 -45.53 36.82
C LEU A 370 44.98 -46.07 35.64
N ASP A 371 44.94 -47.40 35.51
CA ASP A 371 44.14 -48.10 34.50
C ASP A 371 42.99 -48.86 35.19
N LEU A 372 41.89 -49.05 34.46
CA LEU A 372 40.74 -49.80 34.96
C LEU A 372 40.77 -51.23 34.38
N ASP A 373 41.08 -52.19 35.25
CA ASP A 373 41.11 -53.61 34.89
C ASP A 373 39.75 -54.08 34.35
N ASP A 374 39.78 -54.98 33.36
CA ASP A 374 38.61 -55.60 32.72
C ASP A 374 37.58 -54.65 32.07
N PHE A 375 37.86 -53.35 31.94
CA PHE A 375 36.94 -52.36 31.35
C PHE A 375 36.44 -52.73 29.95
N LYS A 376 37.32 -53.34 29.14
CA LYS A 376 36.99 -53.82 27.79
C LYS A 376 35.92 -54.92 27.80
N SER A 377 36.01 -55.88 28.74
CA SER A 377 35.07 -57.01 28.83
C SER A 377 33.66 -56.53 29.17
N VAL A 378 33.54 -55.49 30.00
CA VAL A 378 32.25 -54.87 30.33
C VAL A 378 31.62 -54.20 29.11
N ASN A 379 32.37 -53.38 28.37
CA ASN A 379 31.89 -52.73 27.14
C ASN A 379 31.49 -53.75 26.06
N ASP A 380 32.24 -54.84 25.90
CA ASP A 380 31.97 -55.88 24.90
C ASP A 380 30.71 -56.71 25.24
N THR A 381 30.37 -56.84 26.54
CA THR A 381 29.22 -57.66 26.99
C THR A 381 27.92 -56.86 27.09
N LEU A 382 27.99 -55.61 27.56
CA LEU A 382 26.82 -54.75 27.80
C LEU A 382 26.60 -53.72 26.68
N GLY A 383 27.54 -53.63 25.73
CA GLY A 383 27.54 -52.66 24.63
C GLY A 383 28.06 -51.29 25.06
N HIS A 384 28.45 -50.49 24.07
CA HIS A 384 28.67 -49.06 24.23
C HIS A 384 27.33 -48.33 24.12
N PRO A 385 26.90 -47.55 25.13
CA PRO A 385 25.73 -46.67 25.00
C PRO A 385 25.92 -45.57 23.96
#